data_AF-A0A958L1U9-F1
#
_entry.id   AF-A0A958L1U9-F1
#
_cell.length_a   1.000
_cell.length_b   1.000
_cell.length_c   1.000
_cell.angle_alpha   90.00
_cell.angle_beta   90.00
_cell.angle_gamma   90.00
#
_symmetry.space_group_name_H-M   'P 1'
#
loop_
_entity.id
_entity.type
_entity.pdbx_description
1 polymer ?
#
loop_
_entity_poly.entity_id
_entity_poly.type
_entity_poly.pdbx_seq_one_letter_code
_entity_poly.pdbx_strand_id
1 'polypeptide(L)'
;MTDFEMRLEQLTERLKPVSAESWEALTFQFLGNEFDRETLECLRADLRKHGRFREPIVFLPTDESISNGQHRIVASLLEERERITCSYEPPTPDEHPSFDISLTLEKPKILDELGDRISGALRSFKVSEDLWVECFVASRRGILELSCECPADQIDNVISRIGERLEQIGVNVRSAQAALKEDSER
;
A
#
# COMPACT_ATOMS: atom_id res chain seq x y z
N MET A 1 -9.42 -7.68 -21.17
CA MET A 1 -9.34 -8.96 -20.42
C MET A 1 -8.34 -8.70 -19.33
N THR A 2 -8.74 -8.53 -18.07
CA THR A 2 -7.82 -7.92 -17.09
C THR A 2 -7.55 -8.73 -15.85
N ASP A 3 -8.48 -9.57 -15.38
CA ASP A 3 -8.21 -10.42 -14.22
C ASP A 3 -8.00 -11.89 -14.60
N PHE A 4 -7.00 -12.53 -14.00
CA PHE A 4 -6.72 -13.96 -14.12
C PHE A 4 -6.32 -14.57 -12.78
N GLU A 5 -6.51 -15.88 -12.62
CA GLU A 5 -6.01 -16.62 -11.45
C GLU A 5 -4.60 -17.15 -11.71
N MET A 6 -3.73 -17.08 -10.70
CA MET A 6 -2.40 -17.69 -10.72
C MET A 6 -2.17 -18.52 -9.46
N ARG A 7 -1.47 -19.65 -9.61
CA ARG A 7 -1.05 -20.45 -8.44
C ARG A 7 -0.01 -19.68 -7.64
N LEU A 8 -0.10 -19.74 -6.32
CA LEU A 8 0.80 -19.01 -5.43
C LEU A 8 2.26 -19.45 -5.63
N GLU A 9 2.52 -20.74 -5.79
CA GLU A 9 3.85 -21.29 -6.13
C GLU A 9 4.41 -20.66 -7.41
N GLN A 10 3.62 -20.64 -8.49
CA GLN A 10 4.02 -20.07 -9.78
C GLN A 10 4.26 -18.55 -9.69
N LEU A 11 3.42 -17.84 -8.94
CA LEU A 11 3.62 -16.42 -8.62
C LEU A 11 4.96 -16.21 -7.93
N THR A 12 5.24 -16.97 -6.87
CA THR A 12 6.44 -16.82 -6.07
C THR A 12 7.71 -17.16 -6.84
N GLU A 13 7.67 -18.11 -7.77
CA GLU A 13 8.79 -18.45 -8.65
C GLU A 13 9.08 -17.37 -9.70
N ARG A 14 8.03 -16.78 -10.29
CA ARG A 14 8.15 -15.72 -11.30
C ARG A 14 8.72 -14.43 -10.71
N LEU A 15 8.24 -14.08 -9.53
CA LEU A 15 8.70 -12.92 -8.78
C LEU A 15 10.02 -13.27 -8.10
N LYS A 16 11.12 -13.23 -8.87
CA LYS A 16 12.48 -13.24 -8.32
C LYS A 16 12.47 -12.29 -7.11
N PRO A 17 12.86 -12.77 -5.92
CA PRO A 17 12.62 -12.09 -4.65
C PRO A 17 12.98 -10.62 -4.81
N VAL A 18 11.98 -9.75 -4.62
CA VAL A 18 12.08 -8.29 -4.70
C VAL A 18 13.34 -7.91 -3.92
N SER A 19 14.43 -7.67 -4.65
CA SER A 19 15.81 -7.60 -4.16
C SER A 19 16.10 -8.42 -2.89
N ALA A 20 16.42 -9.71 -3.06
CA ALA A 20 17.05 -10.60 -2.06
C ALA A 20 16.21 -11.15 -0.88
N GLU A 21 14.94 -10.77 -0.70
CA GLU A 21 14.10 -11.30 0.39
C GLU A 21 13.10 -12.36 -0.09
N SER A 22 13.09 -13.54 0.53
CA SER A 22 12.07 -14.57 0.26
C SER A 22 10.70 -14.13 0.77
N TRP A 23 9.62 -14.69 0.22
CA TRP A 23 8.25 -14.44 0.69
C TRP A 23 8.05 -14.80 2.17
N GLU A 24 8.82 -15.76 2.67
CA GLU A 24 8.87 -16.11 4.09
C GLU A 24 9.49 -14.97 4.92
N ALA A 25 10.61 -14.41 4.49
CA ALA A 25 11.24 -13.26 5.14
C ALA A 25 10.32 -12.03 5.14
N LEU A 26 9.67 -11.74 4.01
CA LEU A 26 8.70 -10.65 3.90
C LEU A 26 7.48 -10.87 4.81
N THR A 27 7.02 -12.12 4.95
CA THR A 27 5.95 -12.48 5.90
C THR A 27 6.38 -12.19 7.33
N PHE A 28 7.59 -12.58 7.74
CA PHE A 28 8.12 -12.26 9.07
C PHE A 28 8.26 -10.75 9.29
N GLN A 29 8.72 -10.02 8.28
CA GLN A 29 8.83 -8.57 8.34
C GLN A 29 7.47 -7.90 8.55
N PHE A 30 6.46 -8.28 7.77
CA PHE A 30 5.10 -7.77 7.91
C PHE A 30 4.49 -8.15 9.26
N LEU A 31 4.68 -9.38 9.74
CA LEU A 31 4.20 -9.76 11.07
C LEU A 31 4.92 -9.03 12.20
N GLY A 32 6.19 -8.67 12.00
CA GLY A 32 7.01 -7.89 12.93
C GLY A 32 6.61 -6.42 13.04
N ASN A 33 5.85 -5.91 12.07
CA ASN A 33 5.32 -4.55 12.06
C ASN A 33 3.82 -4.56 12.43
N GLU A 34 3.44 -3.75 13.43
CA GLU A 34 2.05 -3.66 13.90
C GLU A 34 1.09 -3.20 12.79
N PHE A 35 1.52 -2.27 11.93
CA PHE A 35 0.71 -1.76 10.82
C PHE A 35 0.43 -2.78 9.75
N ASP A 36 1.47 -3.52 9.38
CA ASP A 36 1.36 -4.57 8.39
C ASP A 36 0.54 -5.72 8.97
N ARG A 37 0.62 -5.99 10.28
CA ARG A 37 -0.24 -6.96 10.96
C ARG A 37 -1.71 -6.57 10.94
N GLU A 38 -2.07 -5.34 11.29
CA GLU A 38 -3.47 -4.86 11.18
C GLU A 38 -3.99 -4.96 9.74
N THR A 39 -3.14 -4.55 8.79
CA THR A 39 -3.42 -4.64 7.35
C THR A 39 -3.67 -6.08 6.92
N LEU A 40 -2.79 -7.00 7.33
CA LEU A 40 -2.91 -8.43 7.05
C LEU A 40 -4.15 -9.03 7.72
N GLU A 41 -4.47 -8.68 8.95
CA GLU A 41 -5.67 -9.16 9.64
C GLU A 41 -6.95 -8.73 8.91
N CYS A 42 -7.02 -7.48 8.45
CA CYS A 42 -8.12 -6.99 7.63
C CYS A 42 -8.23 -7.78 6.31
N LEU A 43 -7.12 -7.94 5.59
CA LEU A 43 -7.10 -8.67 4.31
C LEU A 43 -7.45 -10.15 4.49
N ARG A 44 -7.00 -10.78 5.57
CA ARG A 44 -7.34 -12.17 5.91
C ARG A 44 -8.81 -12.30 6.25
N ALA A 45 -9.38 -11.36 7.02
CA ALA A 45 -10.81 -11.33 7.31
C ALA A 45 -11.65 -11.18 6.03
N ASP A 46 -11.27 -10.26 5.14
CA ASP A 46 -11.91 -10.06 3.84
C ASP A 46 -11.82 -11.34 2.98
N LEU A 47 -10.64 -11.98 2.95
CA LEU A 47 -10.41 -13.20 2.19
C LEU A 47 -11.22 -14.39 2.74
N ARG A 48 -11.39 -14.52 4.06
CA ARG A 48 -12.25 -15.53 4.69
C ARG A 48 -13.72 -15.29 4.37
N LYS A 49 -14.17 -14.03 4.43
CA LYS A 49 -15.56 -13.63 4.21
C LYS A 49 -15.97 -13.76 2.75
N HIS A 50 -15.12 -13.34 1.83
CA HIS A 50 -15.46 -13.18 0.41
C HIS A 50 -14.82 -14.22 -0.52
N GLY A 51 -13.84 -14.99 -0.04
CA GLY A 51 -13.13 -15.98 -0.84
C GLY A 51 -12.09 -15.41 -1.81
N ARG A 52 -12.06 -14.08 -1.99
CA ARG A 52 -11.15 -13.35 -2.87
C ARG A 52 -10.91 -11.94 -2.32
N PHE A 53 -9.86 -11.28 -2.79
CA PHE A 53 -9.70 -9.84 -2.57
C PHE A 53 -10.62 -9.04 -3.50
N ARG A 54 -11.02 -7.85 -3.05
CA ARG A 54 -11.75 -6.89 -3.89
C ARG A 54 -10.89 -6.39 -5.05
N GLU A 55 -9.60 -6.18 -4.80
CA GLU A 55 -8.62 -5.75 -5.79
C GLU A 55 -7.63 -6.88 -6.11
N PRO A 56 -7.24 -7.03 -7.40
CA PRO A 56 -6.23 -8.01 -7.79
C PRO A 56 -4.82 -7.59 -7.35
N ILE A 57 -3.88 -8.52 -7.42
CA ILE A 57 -2.45 -8.21 -7.36
C ILE A 57 -2.01 -7.69 -8.74
N VAL A 58 -1.35 -6.53 -8.79
CA VAL A 58 -1.06 -5.80 -10.03
C VAL A 58 0.43 -5.91 -10.40
N PHE A 59 0.70 -6.29 -11.64
CA PHE A 59 2.05 -6.40 -12.20
C PHE A 59 2.40 -5.21 -13.09
N LEU A 60 3.68 -4.82 -13.08
CA LEU A 60 4.22 -3.95 -14.12
C LEU A 60 4.44 -4.76 -15.41
N PRO A 61 3.92 -4.31 -16.57
CA PRO A 61 4.06 -5.05 -17.83
C PRO A 61 5.51 -5.21 -18.32
N THR A 62 6.41 -4.34 -17.87
CA THR A 62 7.79 -4.26 -18.38
C THR A 62 8.71 -5.31 -17.78
N ASP A 63 8.59 -5.58 -16.49
CA ASP A 63 9.49 -6.46 -15.75
C ASP A 63 8.76 -7.52 -14.93
N GLU A 64 7.42 -7.56 -15.03
CA GLU A 64 6.54 -8.44 -14.27
C GLU A 64 6.77 -8.35 -12.75
N SER A 65 7.29 -7.23 -12.27
CA SER A 65 7.37 -6.96 -10.83
C SER A 65 5.98 -6.60 -10.29
N ILE A 66 5.75 -6.86 -9.00
CA ILE A 66 4.52 -6.40 -8.35
C ILE A 66 4.60 -4.89 -8.18
N SER A 67 3.68 -4.18 -8.82
CA SER A 67 3.43 -2.78 -8.49
C SER A 67 2.60 -2.66 -7.21
N ASN A 68 1.64 -3.56 -7.02
CA ASN A 68 0.70 -3.54 -5.90
C ASN A 68 0.21 -4.96 -5.51
N GLY A 69 0.07 -5.21 -4.21
CA GLY A 69 -0.57 -6.42 -3.67
C GLY A 69 0.34 -7.31 -2.83
N GLN A 70 1.48 -6.81 -2.35
CA GLN A 70 2.40 -7.59 -1.49
C GLN A 70 1.70 -8.08 -0.21
N HIS A 71 0.93 -7.24 0.48
CA HIS A 71 0.11 -7.67 1.63
C HIS A 71 -0.95 -8.69 1.25
N ARG A 72 -1.53 -8.60 0.04
CA ARG A 72 -2.51 -9.58 -0.48
C ARG A 72 -1.87 -10.95 -0.71
N ILE A 73 -0.62 -11.00 -1.17
CA ILE A 73 0.15 -12.24 -1.30
C ILE A 73 0.44 -12.84 0.08
N VAL A 74 0.95 -12.03 1.01
CA VAL A 74 1.24 -12.51 2.37
C VAL A 74 -0.02 -12.96 3.09
N ALA A 75 -1.14 -12.23 2.96
CA ALA A 75 -2.43 -12.66 3.49
C ALA A 75 -2.90 -13.99 2.88
N SER A 76 -2.64 -14.22 1.58
CA SER A 76 -2.96 -15.48 0.91
C SER A 76 -2.10 -16.64 1.39
N LEU A 77 -0.81 -16.40 1.60
CA LEU A 77 0.13 -17.37 2.18
C LEU A 77 -0.32 -17.76 3.60
N LEU A 78 -0.67 -16.78 4.43
CA LEU A 78 -1.13 -17.00 5.81
C LEU A 78 -2.50 -17.69 5.92
N GLU A 79 -3.31 -17.64 4.86
CA GLU A 79 -4.60 -18.34 4.76
C GLU A 79 -4.51 -19.61 3.90
N GLU A 80 -3.29 -20.08 3.61
CA GLU A 80 -3.03 -21.32 2.87
C GLU A 80 -3.80 -21.39 1.53
N ARG A 81 -3.97 -20.24 0.85
CA ARG A 81 -4.63 -20.22 -0.46
C ARG A 81 -3.74 -20.83 -1.53
N GLU A 82 -4.32 -21.67 -2.37
CA GLU A 82 -3.61 -22.23 -3.52
C GLU A 82 -3.51 -21.25 -4.71
N ARG A 83 -4.46 -20.31 -4.80
CA ARG A 83 -4.63 -19.40 -5.93
C ARG A 83 -4.97 -18.00 -5.48
N ILE A 84 -4.59 -17.05 -6.32
CA ILE A 84 -4.85 -15.62 -6.15
C ILE A 84 -5.29 -15.00 -7.48
N THR A 85 -6.03 -13.90 -7.40
CA THR A 85 -6.41 -13.10 -8.58
C THR A 85 -5.36 -12.03 -8.86
N CYS A 86 -5.00 -11.90 -10.13
CA CYS A 86 -3.90 -11.10 -10.65
C CYS A 86 -4.38 -10.25 -11.84
N SER A 87 -3.72 -9.11 -12.07
CA SER A 87 -3.94 -8.26 -13.24
C SER A 87 -2.64 -7.60 -13.72
N TYR A 88 -2.51 -7.40 -15.03
CA TYR A 88 -1.46 -6.58 -15.64
C TYR A 88 -1.85 -5.11 -15.77
N GLU A 89 -3.13 -4.82 -15.62
CA GLU A 89 -3.66 -3.47 -15.59
C GLU A 89 -3.99 -3.14 -14.13
N PRO A 90 -3.54 -2.01 -13.57
CA PRO A 90 -4.11 -1.57 -12.30
C PRO A 90 -5.64 -1.56 -12.45
N PRO A 91 -6.42 -1.93 -11.42
CA PRO A 91 -7.84 -1.66 -11.47
C PRO A 91 -7.99 -0.20 -11.88
N THR A 92 -8.84 0.08 -12.88
CA THR A 92 -9.21 1.46 -13.16
C THR A 92 -9.62 2.04 -11.82
N PRO A 93 -8.95 3.10 -11.33
CA PRO A 93 -9.39 3.75 -10.11
C PRO A 93 -10.88 3.95 -10.29
N ASP A 94 -11.70 3.50 -9.33
CA ASP A 94 -13.03 4.10 -9.17
C ASP A 94 -12.74 5.60 -9.27
N GLU A 95 -13.38 6.34 -10.20
CA GLU A 95 -13.02 7.71 -10.65
C GLU A 95 -12.82 8.68 -9.47
N HIS A 96 -11.71 8.52 -8.77
CA HIS A 96 -11.44 9.13 -7.50
C HIS A 96 -10.33 10.12 -7.78
N PRO A 97 -10.52 11.37 -7.37
CA PRO A 97 -9.52 12.38 -7.61
C PRO A 97 -8.21 11.95 -6.94
N SER A 98 -7.11 12.05 -7.70
CA SER A 98 -5.78 11.96 -7.12
C SER A 98 -5.45 13.26 -6.39
N PHE A 99 -4.78 13.17 -5.26
CA PHE A 99 -4.33 14.34 -4.50
C PHE A 99 -2.93 14.10 -3.96
N ASP A 100 -2.17 15.19 -3.91
CA ASP A 100 -0.86 15.20 -3.28
C ASP A 100 -0.98 15.75 -1.87
N ILE A 101 -0.53 14.98 -0.88
CA ILE A 101 -0.36 15.43 0.49
C ILE A 101 1.11 15.78 0.71
N SER A 102 1.37 17.04 1.04
CA SER A 102 2.65 17.49 1.56
C SER A 102 2.63 17.50 3.09
N LEU A 103 3.51 16.72 3.71
CA LEU A 103 3.68 16.64 5.16
C LEU A 103 5.00 17.27 5.58
N THR A 104 4.91 18.19 6.54
CA THR A 104 6.09 18.71 7.24
C THR A 104 6.24 17.97 8.56
N LEU A 105 7.37 17.29 8.73
CA LEU A 105 7.69 16.57 9.96
C LEU A 105 8.30 17.50 11.00
N GLU A 106 8.11 17.23 12.30
CA GLU A 106 8.77 17.99 13.38
C GLU A 106 10.30 17.84 13.35
N LYS A 107 10.78 16.66 12.94
CA LYS A 107 12.22 16.34 12.81
C LYS A 107 12.52 15.81 11.40
N PRO A 108 12.80 16.68 10.42
CA PRO A 108 12.96 16.28 9.02
C PRO A 108 14.05 15.23 8.76
N LYS A 109 15.12 15.21 9.58
CA LYS A 109 16.22 14.22 9.46
C LYS A 109 15.81 12.80 9.81
N ILE A 110 14.65 12.60 10.45
CA ILE A 110 14.14 11.27 10.77
C ILE A 110 13.84 10.44 9.50
N LEU A 111 13.66 11.12 8.36
CA LEU A 111 13.47 10.49 7.06
C LEU A 111 14.69 9.66 6.61
N ASP A 112 15.90 10.09 6.97
CA ASP A 112 17.14 9.37 6.63
C ASP A 112 17.27 8.06 7.43
N GLU A 113 16.62 7.99 8.60
CA GLU A 113 16.68 6.85 9.52
C GLU A 113 15.48 5.90 9.38
N LEU A 114 14.29 6.44 9.09
CA LEU A 114 13.02 5.71 9.09
C LEU A 114 12.34 5.64 7.70
N GLY A 115 13.03 6.04 6.62
CA GLY A 115 12.45 6.12 5.28
C GLY A 115 11.69 4.86 4.84
N ASP A 116 12.28 3.67 5.05
CA ASP A 116 11.65 2.39 4.71
C ASP A 116 10.44 2.09 5.60
N ARG A 117 10.51 2.44 6.88
CA ARG A 117 9.40 2.25 7.83
C ARG A 117 8.23 3.19 7.53
N ILE A 118 8.51 4.44 7.18
CA ILE A 118 7.52 5.43 6.74
C ILE A 118 6.88 4.97 5.43
N SER A 119 7.69 4.53 4.46
CA SER A 119 7.20 4.05 3.17
C SER A 119 6.31 2.81 3.35
N GLY A 120 6.72 1.84 4.15
CA GLY A 120 5.90 0.67 4.48
C GLY A 120 4.60 1.04 5.18
N ALA A 121 4.69 1.91 6.18
CA ALA A 121 3.53 2.36 6.96
C ALA A 121 2.57 3.26 6.18
N LEU A 122 2.91 3.76 4.98
CA LEU A 122 2.01 4.63 4.20
C LEU A 122 1.70 4.11 2.81
N ARG A 123 2.40 3.07 2.32
CA ARG A 123 2.21 2.53 0.96
C ARG A 123 0.78 2.07 0.68
N SER A 124 0.13 1.39 1.63
CA SER A 124 -1.27 1.00 1.54
C SER A 124 -1.88 0.88 2.94
N PHE A 125 -3.08 1.42 3.14
CA PHE A 125 -3.86 1.28 4.37
C PHE A 125 -5.35 1.32 4.14
N LYS A 126 -6.05 0.67 5.07
CA LYS A 126 -7.48 0.80 5.22
C LYS A 126 -7.83 2.11 5.93
N VAL A 127 -8.71 2.90 5.33
CA VAL A 127 -9.25 4.15 5.88
C VAL A 127 -10.65 3.93 6.44
N SER A 128 -11.43 3.05 5.81
CA SER A 128 -12.77 2.63 6.27
C SER A 128 -13.05 1.18 5.90
N GLU A 129 -14.19 0.62 6.32
CA GLU A 129 -14.57 -0.77 6.00
C GLU A 129 -14.49 -1.07 4.50
N ASP A 130 -14.87 -0.10 3.66
CA ASP A 130 -14.96 -0.23 2.21
C ASP A 130 -13.90 0.57 1.43
N LEU A 131 -12.98 1.26 2.12
CA LEU A 131 -11.99 2.13 1.49
C LEU A 131 -10.56 1.76 1.89
N TRP A 132 -9.79 1.35 0.88
CA TRP A 132 -8.34 1.25 0.92
C TRP A 132 -7.75 2.44 0.18
N VAL A 133 -6.66 2.98 0.71
CA VAL A 133 -5.91 4.07 0.10
C VAL A 133 -4.47 3.62 -0.09
N GLU A 134 -3.97 3.91 -1.27
CA GLU A 134 -2.57 3.74 -1.62
C GLU A 134 -1.93 5.10 -1.71
N CYS A 135 -0.73 5.21 -1.15
CA CYS A 135 0.05 6.42 -1.24
C CYS A 135 1.43 6.09 -1.77
N PHE A 136 1.82 6.77 -2.84
CA PHE A 136 3.20 6.81 -3.28
C PHE A 136 3.96 7.79 -2.40
N VAL A 137 5.02 7.31 -1.76
CA VAL A 137 5.82 8.11 -0.83
C VAL A 137 7.10 8.59 -1.52
N ALA A 138 7.26 9.91 -1.60
CA ALA A 138 8.49 10.56 -1.99
C ALA A 138 8.99 11.45 -0.84
N SER A 139 10.31 11.55 -0.68
CA SER A 139 10.90 12.51 0.24
C SER A 139 11.72 13.53 -0.53
N ARG A 140 11.50 14.82 -0.26
CA ARG A 140 12.23 15.91 -0.90
C ARG A 140 12.57 16.99 0.10
N ARG A 141 13.87 17.20 0.34
CA ARG A 141 14.38 18.27 1.22
C ARG A 141 13.76 18.30 2.63
N GLY A 142 13.44 17.14 3.19
CA GLY A 142 12.83 17.06 4.53
C GLY A 142 11.30 17.18 4.56
N ILE A 143 10.66 17.27 3.40
CA ILE A 143 9.21 17.19 3.23
C ILE A 143 8.87 15.78 2.73
N LEU A 144 7.84 15.18 3.31
CA LEU A 144 7.28 13.94 2.81
C LEU A 144 6.12 14.29 1.88
N GLU A 145 6.28 13.95 0.61
CA GLU A 145 5.27 14.13 -0.43
C GLU A 145 4.59 12.76 -0.64
N LEU A 146 3.28 12.72 -0.47
CA LEU A 146 2.47 11.53 -0.68
C LEU A 146 1.54 11.80 -1.85
N SER A 147 1.47 10.89 -2.80
CA SER A 147 0.44 10.93 -3.85
C SER A 147 -0.55 9.82 -3.58
N CYS A 148 -1.80 10.16 -3.28
CA CYS A 148 -2.83 9.20 -2.90
C CYS A 148 -4.07 9.34 -3.80
N GLU A 149 -4.85 8.26 -3.89
CA GLU A 149 -6.13 8.23 -4.61
C GLU A 149 -7.25 7.86 -3.63
N CYS A 150 -8.26 8.72 -3.50
CA CYS A 150 -9.45 8.46 -2.67
C CYS A 150 -10.60 9.43 -3.03
N PRO A 151 -11.85 9.12 -2.64
CA PRO A 151 -12.97 10.06 -2.77
C PRO A 151 -12.66 11.41 -2.10
N ALA A 152 -13.05 12.53 -2.72
CA ALA A 152 -12.73 13.88 -2.21
C ALA A 152 -13.26 14.14 -0.79
N ASP A 153 -14.39 13.54 -0.43
CA ASP A 153 -14.99 13.63 0.91
C ASP A 153 -14.22 12.83 1.97
N GLN A 154 -13.25 12.00 1.58
CA GLN A 154 -12.45 11.16 2.46
C GLN A 154 -11.05 11.72 2.72
N ILE A 155 -10.64 12.80 2.04
CA ILE A 155 -9.28 13.38 2.14
C ILE A 155 -8.88 13.64 3.60
N ASP A 156 -9.76 14.23 4.41
CA ASP A 156 -9.47 14.52 5.82
C ASP A 156 -9.27 13.23 6.64
N ASN A 157 -10.04 12.18 6.34
CA ASN A 157 -9.87 10.87 6.98
C ASN A 157 -8.54 10.22 6.58
N VAL A 158 -8.15 10.34 5.30
CA VAL A 158 -6.85 9.88 4.82
C VAL A 158 -5.72 10.61 5.55
N ILE A 159 -5.77 11.94 5.63
CA ILE A 159 -4.77 12.76 6.33
C ILE A 159 -4.68 12.37 7.81
N SER A 160 -5.83 12.21 8.49
CA SER A 160 -5.88 11.78 9.89
C SER A 160 -5.21 10.42 10.07
N ARG A 161 -5.55 9.46 9.20
CA ARG A 161 -5.00 8.10 9.28
C ARG A 161 -3.51 8.08 9.00
N ILE A 162 -3.02 8.89 8.07
CA ILE A 162 -1.58 9.06 7.82
C ILE A 162 -0.89 9.62 9.07
N GLY A 163 -1.47 10.64 9.72
CA GLY A 163 -0.97 11.21 10.96
C GLY A 163 -0.84 10.17 12.07
N GLU A 164 -1.91 9.39 12.31
CA GLU A 164 -1.92 8.29 13.27
C GLU A 164 -0.83 7.25 12.97
N ARG A 165 -0.70 6.82 11.70
CA ARG A 165 0.31 5.83 11.31
C ARG A 165 1.73 6.35 11.50
N LEU A 166 1.98 7.61 11.21
CA LEU A 166 3.28 8.24 11.45
C LEU A 166 3.60 8.35 12.95
N GLU A 167 2.61 8.73 13.78
CA GLU A 167 2.81 8.87 15.22
C GLU A 167 3.22 7.55 15.88
N GLN A 168 2.60 6.42 15.53
CA GLN A 168 2.94 5.14 16.18
C GLN A 168 4.32 4.59 15.76
N ILE A 169 4.88 5.01 14.62
CA ILE A 169 6.30 4.74 14.30
C ILE A 169 7.27 5.79 14.88
N GLY A 170 6.78 6.74 15.67
CA GLY A 170 7.59 7.78 16.32
C GLY A 170 7.89 8.99 15.42
N VAL A 171 7.08 9.21 14.39
CA VAL A 171 7.20 10.34 13.46
C VAL A 171 6.06 11.33 13.70
N ASN A 172 6.37 12.50 14.24
CA ASN A 172 5.37 13.53 14.44
C ASN A 172 5.23 14.44 13.22
N VAL A 173 3.99 14.64 12.80
CA VAL A 173 3.62 15.56 11.72
C VAL A 173 3.32 16.93 12.32
N ARG A 174 4.03 17.96 11.87
CA ARG A 174 3.78 19.36 12.25
C ARG A 174 2.58 19.95 11.51
N SER A 175 2.48 19.64 10.22
CA SER A 175 1.39 20.11 9.37
C SER A 175 1.24 19.21 8.14
N ALA A 176 0.00 19.06 7.70
CA ALA A 176 -0.38 18.38 6.48
C ALA A 176 -1.13 19.35 5.56
N GLN A 177 -0.84 19.30 4.26
CA GLN A 177 -1.57 20.04 3.24
C GLN A 177 -1.89 19.08 2.09
N ALA A 178 -3.17 18.91 1.78
CA ALA A 178 -3.60 18.20 0.58
C ALA A 178 -3.91 19.21 -0.53
N ALA A 179 -3.45 18.90 -1.74
CA ALA A 179 -3.82 19.57 -2.96
C ALA A 179 -4.38 18.53 -3.92
N LEU A 180 -5.57 18.77 -4.47
CA LEU A 180 -6.07 17.98 -5.58
C LEU A 180 -5.05 18.11 -6.72
N LYS A 181 -4.69 16.98 -7.35
CA LYS A 181 -4.05 17.06 -8.65
C LYS A 181 -5.11 17.59 -9.61
N GLU A 182 -4.99 18.86 -9.98
CA GLU A 182 -5.65 19.31 -11.19
C GLU A 182 -5.17 18.39 -12.31
N ASP A 183 -6.11 17.87 -13.12
CA ASP A 183 -5.83 17.09 -14.32
C ASP A 183 -4.83 17.88 -15.19
N SER A 184 -3.55 17.72 -14.90
CA SER A 184 -2.47 18.44 -15.54
C SER A 184 -2.20 17.68 -16.83
N GLU A 185 -3.03 18.02 -17.82
CA GLU A 185 -2.86 17.82 -19.25
C GLU A 185 -3.06 16.39 -19.78
N ARG A 186 -4.17 16.22 -20.50
CA ARG A 186 -4.31 15.31 -21.64
C ARG A 186 -3.28 15.61 -22.73
#